data_AF-A0A0D0C6N0-F1
#
_entry.id   AF-A0A0D0C6N0-F1
#
_cell.length_a   1.000
_cell.length_b   1.000
_cell.length_c   1.000
_cell.angle_alpha   90.00
_cell.angle_beta   90.00
_cell.angle_gamma   90.00
#
_symmetry.space_group_name_H-M   'P 1'
#
loop_
_entity.id
_entity.type
_entity.pdbx_description
1 polymer ?
#
loop_
_entity_poly.entity_id
_entity_poly.type
_entity_poly.pdbx_seq_one_letter_code
_entity_poly.pdbx_strand_id
1 'polypeptide(L)'
;MRLGTHFKLAIILNKHQKKIIICSILMQSMNWKSNSLQRILGIFLQSVHALQKVIDTLAWLGVSISTDSINCAICSLSTESENALRELGQSLLASYTYDNSDVNLKSEVPQAEKSNDSLKHLTFGLLFPLGHGITLEDLKCSEKSWKRSALNPHVLESNLPHHQTWRDLIDIHPKPSNNSHLLWHEQFNAWLFLNDLCMHGPEYFHQFKSSIQLPCTIEQIPLIKMPIFAARAMDINNSTVSGNIRAVIDLLEQGGITDCSTTLDSESDSPNISSYVVLVHGDLGTGERL
;
A
#
# COMPACT_ATOMS: atom_id res chain seq x y z
N MET A 1 12.08 -73.02 -29.53
CA MET A 1 12.57 -72.16 -28.43
C MET A 1 12.66 -70.72 -28.91
N ARG A 2 11.58 -69.94 -28.79
CA ARG A 2 11.56 -68.47 -28.93
C ARG A 2 10.35 -67.97 -28.14
N LEU A 3 10.57 -67.69 -26.85
CA LEU A 3 9.70 -66.88 -26.01
C LEU A 3 10.39 -65.53 -25.88
N GLY A 4 9.65 -64.43 -26.05
CA GLY A 4 10.12 -63.10 -25.64
C GLY A 4 9.86 -62.01 -26.67
N THR A 5 8.61 -61.58 -26.79
CA THR A 5 8.29 -60.26 -27.30
C THR A 5 7.53 -59.50 -26.22
N HIS A 6 8.27 -58.64 -25.52
CA HIS A 6 7.76 -57.65 -24.59
C HIS A 6 6.73 -56.75 -25.28
N PHE A 7 5.46 -56.84 -24.86
CA PHE A 7 4.44 -55.85 -25.17
C PHE A 7 4.72 -54.58 -24.35
N LYS A 8 5.44 -53.61 -24.91
CA LYS A 8 5.44 -52.23 -24.40
C LYS A 8 4.15 -51.56 -24.86
N LEU A 9 3.13 -51.57 -24.01
CA LEU A 9 1.92 -50.80 -24.21
C LEU A 9 2.23 -49.33 -23.90
N ALA A 10 2.63 -48.56 -24.92
CA ALA A 10 2.78 -47.11 -24.80
C ALA A 10 1.38 -46.47 -24.83
N ILE A 11 0.82 -46.16 -23.66
CA ILE A 11 -0.45 -45.43 -23.56
C ILE A 11 -0.20 -43.98 -24.00
N ILE A 12 -0.67 -43.63 -25.20
CA ILE A 12 -0.65 -42.26 -25.71
C ILE A 12 -1.81 -41.50 -25.05
N LEU A 13 -1.54 -40.85 -23.91
CA LEU A 13 -2.51 -39.98 -23.25
C LEU A 13 -2.71 -38.69 -24.06
N ASN A 14 -3.97 -38.29 -24.26
CA ASN A 14 -4.32 -37.01 -24.87
C ASN A 14 -3.90 -35.85 -23.94
N LYS A 15 -3.62 -34.66 -24.51
CA LYS A 15 -3.26 -33.43 -23.80
C LYS A 15 -4.21 -33.11 -22.63
N HIS A 16 -5.52 -33.38 -22.77
CA HIS A 16 -6.49 -33.19 -21.69
C HIS A 16 -6.30 -34.19 -20.53
N GLN A 17 -6.06 -35.46 -20.83
CA GLN A 17 -5.82 -36.50 -19.81
C GLN A 17 -4.49 -36.26 -19.08
N LYS A 18 -3.45 -35.80 -19.80
CA LYS A 18 -2.19 -35.38 -19.18
C LYS A 18 -2.39 -34.22 -18.20
N LYS A 19 -3.20 -33.21 -18.55
CA LYS A 19 -3.54 -32.10 -17.63
C LYS A 19 -4.26 -32.60 -16.37
N ILE A 20 -5.28 -33.46 -16.52
CA ILE A 20 -6.01 -34.03 -15.39
C ILE A 20 -5.06 -34.81 -14.47
N ILE A 21 -4.24 -35.69 -15.03
CA ILE A 21 -3.29 -36.50 -14.25
C ILE A 21 -2.29 -35.61 -13.50
N ILE A 22 -1.75 -34.57 -14.14
CA ILE A 22 -0.86 -33.61 -13.49
C ILE A 22 -1.58 -32.86 -12.35
N CYS A 23 -2.81 -32.38 -12.58
CA CYS A 23 -3.61 -31.74 -11.53
C CYS A 23 -3.89 -32.70 -10.36
N SER A 24 -4.26 -33.95 -10.63
CA SER A 24 -4.48 -34.97 -9.61
C SER A 24 -3.21 -35.30 -8.82
N ILE A 25 -2.06 -35.42 -9.49
CA ILE A 25 -0.76 -35.64 -8.81
C ILE A 25 -0.40 -34.43 -7.94
N LEU A 26 -0.58 -33.20 -8.44
CA LEU A 26 -0.32 -31.99 -7.65
C LEU A 26 -1.25 -31.91 -6.43
N MET A 27 -2.53 -32.21 -6.59
CA MET A 27 -3.52 -32.20 -5.49
C MET A 27 -3.29 -33.32 -4.46
N GLN A 28 -2.85 -34.51 -4.90
CA GLN A 28 -2.64 -35.67 -4.03
C GLN A 28 -1.20 -35.78 -3.49
N SER A 29 -0.27 -34.94 -3.94
CA SER A 29 1.09 -34.93 -3.40
C SER A 29 1.07 -34.41 -1.95
N MET A 30 1.16 -35.33 -0.98
CA MET A 30 1.18 -35.07 0.47
C MET A 30 2.49 -34.43 0.95
N ASN A 31 3.07 -33.50 0.19
CA ASN A 31 4.17 -32.69 0.69
C ASN A 31 3.59 -31.48 1.43
N TRP A 32 3.83 -31.41 2.74
CA TRP A 32 3.38 -30.35 3.64
C TRP A 32 3.84 -28.93 3.22
N LYS A 33 4.90 -28.83 2.40
CA LYS A 33 5.33 -27.58 1.76
C LYS A 33 4.64 -27.26 0.42
N SER A 34 3.90 -28.20 -0.18
CA SER A 34 3.48 -28.15 -1.59
C SER A 34 1.98 -28.04 -1.84
N ASN A 35 1.14 -27.90 -0.80
CA ASN A 35 -0.31 -27.81 -1.01
C ASN A 35 -0.86 -26.39 -1.10
N SER A 36 -0.11 -25.51 -1.76
CA SER A 36 -0.52 -24.12 -2.00
C SER A 36 -1.84 -24.06 -2.77
N LEU A 37 -2.12 -25.00 -3.67
CA LEU A 37 -3.37 -25.02 -4.44
C LEU A 37 -4.59 -25.34 -3.56
N GLN A 38 -4.54 -26.35 -2.69
CA GLN A 38 -5.64 -26.63 -1.76
C GLN A 38 -5.88 -25.45 -0.81
N ARG A 39 -4.82 -24.77 -0.37
CA ARG A 39 -4.91 -23.57 0.49
C ARG A 39 -5.58 -22.41 -0.24
N ILE A 40 -5.12 -22.09 -1.44
CA ILE A 40 -5.70 -21.04 -2.29
C ILE A 40 -7.17 -21.35 -2.58
N LEU A 41 -7.48 -22.60 -2.94
CA LEU A 41 -8.84 -23.01 -3.23
C LEU A 41 -9.72 -22.94 -1.98
N GLY A 42 -9.23 -23.38 -0.82
CA GLY A 42 -9.96 -23.28 0.45
C GLY A 42 -10.25 -21.84 0.85
N ILE A 43 -9.24 -20.96 0.82
CA ILE A 43 -9.41 -19.53 1.10
C ILE A 43 -10.38 -18.89 0.09
N PHE A 44 -10.26 -19.25 -1.19
CA PHE A 44 -11.19 -18.78 -2.23
C PHE A 44 -12.63 -19.21 -1.93
N LEU A 45 -12.87 -20.49 -1.62
CA LEU A 45 -14.20 -21.00 -1.26
C LEU A 45 -14.78 -20.29 -0.03
N GLN A 46 -13.95 -20.04 0.98
CA GLN A 46 -14.34 -19.26 2.15
C GLN A 46 -14.72 -17.82 1.77
N SER A 47 -13.94 -17.18 0.88
CA SER A 47 -14.16 -15.79 0.45
C SER A 47 -15.44 -15.60 -0.37
N VAL A 48 -15.90 -16.63 -1.08
CA VAL A 48 -17.19 -16.61 -1.81
C VAL A 48 -18.36 -17.14 -0.97
N HIS A 49 -18.19 -17.25 0.35
CA HIS A 49 -19.19 -17.76 1.29
C HIS A 49 -19.72 -19.16 0.93
N ALA A 50 -18.87 -20.04 0.40
CA ALA A 50 -19.26 -21.43 0.17
C ALA A 50 -19.68 -22.07 1.49
N LEU A 51 -20.73 -22.90 1.46
CA LEU A 51 -21.22 -23.56 2.66
C LEU A 51 -20.10 -24.40 3.29
N GLN A 52 -19.94 -24.25 4.60
CA GLN A 52 -19.00 -25.01 5.43
C GLN A 52 -18.91 -26.50 5.06
N LYS A 53 -20.07 -27.17 4.91
CA LYS A 53 -20.17 -28.58 4.51
C LYS A 53 -19.53 -28.88 3.15
N VAL A 54 -19.60 -27.95 2.20
CA VAL A 54 -18.97 -28.09 0.87
C VAL A 54 -17.45 -28.02 1.02
N ILE A 55 -16.95 -27.05 1.79
CA ILE A 55 -15.51 -26.91 2.03
C ILE A 55 -14.97 -28.16 2.74
N ASP A 56 -15.67 -28.64 3.77
CA ASP A 56 -15.29 -29.85 4.48
C ASP A 56 -15.31 -31.07 3.56
N THR A 57 -16.34 -31.23 2.73
CA THR A 57 -16.40 -32.35 1.77
C THR A 57 -15.21 -32.29 0.80
N LEU A 58 -14.87 -31.10 0.29
CA LEU A 58 -13.71 -30.92 -0.58
C LEU A 58 -12.39 -31.14 0.16
N ALA A 59 -12.32 -30.80 1.44
CA ALA A 59 -11.16 -31.11 2.28
C ALA A 59 -10.98 -32.61 2.48
N TRP A 60 -12.05 -33.34 2.73
CA TRP A 60 -12.06 -34.81 2.82
C TRP A 60 -11.64 -35.47 1.51
N LEU A 61 -11.98 -34.87 0.36
CA LEU A 61 -11.54 -35.34 -0.97
C LEU A 61 -10.09 -34.95 -1.31
N GLY A 62 -9.38 -34.22 -0.44
CA GLY A 62 -8.03 -33.73 -0.72
C GLY A 62 -8.01 -32.66 -1.84
N VAL A 63 -9.11 -31.91 -1.98
CA VAL A 63 -9.25 -30.82 -2.95
C VAL A 63 -9.07 -29.45 -2.30
N SER A 64 -9.45 -29.31 -1.04
CA SER A 64 -9.29 -28.11 -0.22
C SER A 64 -8.55 -28.46 1.09
N ILE A 65 -8.15 -27.43 1.84
CA ILE A 65 -7.86 -27.58 3.27
C ILE A 65 -9.17 -27.50 4.09
N SER A 66 -9.14 -27.99 5.33
CA SER A 66 -10.26 -27.85 6.27
C SER A 66 -10.49 -26.38 6.62
N THR A 67 -11.70 -26.05 7.06
CA THR A 67 -12.03 -24.69 7.49
C THR A 67 -11.30 -24.25 8.74
N ASP A 68 -11.01 -25.17 9.66
CA ASP A 68 -10.14 -24.87 10.79
C ASP A 68 -8.76 -24.42 10.31
N SER A 69 -8.21 -25.12 9.30
CA SER A 69 -6.93 -24.73 8.70
C SER A 69 -7.01 -23.37 7.99
N ILE A 70 -8.15 -23.06 7.35
CA ILE A 70 -8.38 -21.76 6.70
C ILE A 70 -8.40 -20.66 7.78
N ASN A 71 -9.19 -20.85 8.84
CA ASN A 71 -9.31 -19.89 9.93
C ASN A 71 -7.97 -19.67 10.63
N CYS A 72 -7.23 -20.73 10.95
CA CYS A 72 -5.87 -20.62 11.49
C CYS A 72 -4.95 -19.84 10.55
N ALA A 73 -5.00 -20.11 9.24
CA ALA A 73 -4.18 -19.40 8.25
C ALA A 73 -4.53 -17.91 8.17
N ILE A 74 -5.82 -17.56 8.21
CA ILE A 74 -6.30 -16.17 8.23
C ILE A 74 -5.82 -15.47 9.51
N CYS A 75 -5.98 -16.10 10.69
CA CYS A 75 -5.50 -15.55 11.95
C CYS A 75 -3.98 -15.33 11.92
N SER A 76 -3.20 -16.33 11.47
CA SER A 76 -1.74 -16.17 11.35
C SER A 76 -1.34 -15.06 10.39
N LEU A 77 -2.00 -14.96 9.22
CA LEU A 77 -1.74 -13.88 8.27
C LEU A 77 -2.11 -12.50 8.83
N SER A 78 -3.21 -12.42 9.58
CA SER A 78 -3.63 -11.19 10.26
C SER A 78 -2.61 -10.76 11.31
N THR A 79 -2.15 -11.70 12.16
CA THR A 79 -1.13 -11.42 13.17
C THR A 79 0.19 -11.02 12.54
N GLU A 80 0.63 -11.71 11.48
CA GLU A 80 1.85 -11.35 10.76
C GLU A 80 1.76 -9.95 10.13
N SER A 81 0.61 -9.63 9.53
CA SER A 81 0.36 -8.30 8.96
C SER A 81 0.35 -7.21 10.04
N GLU A 82 -0.26 -7.47 11.20
CA GLU A 82 -0.28 -6.55 12.33
C GLU A 82 1.13 -6.34 12.90
N ASN A 83 1.92 -7.40 13.05
CA ASN A 83 3.31 -7.31 13.49
C ASN A 83 4.16 -6.51 12.50
N ALA A 84 4.08 -6.80 11.20
CA ALA A 84 4.85 -6.06 10.19
C ALA A 84 4.45 -4.58 10.13
N LEU A 85 3.16 -4.28 10.30
CA LEU A 85 2.64 -2.92 10.35
C LEU A 85 3.15 -2.18 11.61
N ARG A 86 3.16 -2.85 12.77
CA ARG A 86 3.72 -2.32 14.02
C ARG A 86 5.23 -2.12 13.93
N GLU A 87 5.98 -3.07 13.42
CA GLU A 87 7.43 -2.95 13.20
C GLU A 87 7.74 -1.74 12.30
N LEU A 88 6.97 -1.59 11.22
CA LEU A 88 7.11 -0.44 10.32
C LEU A 88 6.77 0.88 11.03
N GLY A 89 5.65 0.97 11.74
CA GLY A 89 5.29 2.19 12.45
C GLY A 89 6.29 2.55 13.56
N GLN A 90 6.72 1.56 14.35
CA GLN A 90 7.70 1.73 15.42
C GLN A 90 9.10 2.11 14.90
N SER A 91 9.42 1.83 13.64
CA SER A 91 10.66 2.30 13.02
C SER A 91 10.72 3.82 12.85
N LEU A 92 9.56 4.50 12.94
CA LEU A 92 9.37 5.93 12.65
C LEU A 92 9.77 6.34 11.23
N LEU A 93 10.04 5.37 10.35
CA LEU A 93 10.31 5.55 8.93
C LEU A 93 9.09 5.13 8.10
N ALA A 94 7.90 5.39 8.62
CA ALA A 94 6.64 5.08 7.97
C ALA A 94 5.93 6.37 7.56
N SER A 95 5.32 6.36 6.38
CA SER A 95 4.28 7.31 6.04
C SER A 95 2.92 6.64 6.14
N TYR A 96 1.97 7.37 6.71
CA TYR A 96 0.61 6.95 6.94
C TYR A 96 -0.29 7.57 5.89
N THR A 97 -1.15 6.77 5.28
CA THR A 97 -2.22 7.25 4.39
C THR A 97 -3.54 6.72 4.89
N TYR A 98 -4.60 7.52 4.80
CA TYR A 98 -5.95 7.02 5.03
C TYR A 98 -6.96 7.72 4.12
N ASP A 99 -8.06 7.04 3.84
CA ASP A 99 -9.15 7.56 3.02
C ASP A 99 -10.51 6.99 3.47
N ASN A 100 -11.58 7.70 3.12
CA ASN A 100 -12.94 7.22 3.30
C ASN A 100 -13.27 6.13 2.29
N SER A 101 -14.05 5.17 2.74
CA SER A 101 -14.72 4.21 1.89
C SER A 101 -16.14 3.99 2.36
N ASP A 102 -17.05 4.43 1.51
CA ASP A 102 -18.47 4.22 1.69
C ASP A 102 -18.85 2.86 1.09
N VAL A 103 -19.11 1.89 1.96
CA VAL A 103 -19.55 0.55 1.53
C VAL A 103 -21.06 0.45 1.70
N ASN A 104 -21.76 0.25 0.59
CA ASN A 104 -23.19 -0.04 0.63
C ASN A 104 -23.41 -1.54 0.88
N LEU A 105 -23.61 -1.90 2.14
CA LEU A 105 -23.93 -3.27 2.54
C LEU A 105 -25.43 -3.52 2.31
N LYS A 106 -25.77 -3.92 1.08
CA LYS A 106 -27.14 -4.34 0.77
C LYS A 106 -27.49 -5.59 1.58
N SER A 107 -28.43 -5.46 2.51
CA SER A 107 -29.02 -6.62 3.20
C SER A 107 -29.74 -7.50 2.17
N GLU A 108 -29.40 -8.79 2.14
CA GLU A 108 -30.08 -9.79 1.30
C GLU A 108 -31.55 -10.01 1.72
N VAL A 109 -31.94 -9.58 2.92
CA VAL A 109 -33.32 -9.66 3.41
C VAL A 109 -33.97 -8.28 3.30
N PRO A 110 -35.00 -8.11 2.44
CA PRO A 110 -35.84 -6.92 2.45
C PRO A 110 -36.69 -6.94 3.73
N GLN A 111 -36.27 -6.20 4.76
CA GLN A 111 -37.12 -5.95 5.92
C GLN A 111 -37.97 -4.71 5.63
N ALA A 112 -39.30 -4.87 5.73
CA ALA A 112 -40.29 -3.84 5.40
C ALA A 112 -40.22 -2.60 6.34
N GLU A 113 -39.56 -2.72 7.49
CA GLU A 113 -39.50 -1.68 8.51
C GLU A 113 -38.12 -1.69 9.18
N LYS A 114 -37.16 -0.92 8.64
CA LYS A 114 -36.02 -0.32 9.37
C LYS A 114 -35.25 0.59 8.42
N SER A 115 -34.79 1.71 8.95
CA SER A 115 -34.08 2.79 8.26
C SER A 115 -33.09 2.29 7.20
N ASN A 116 -33.11 2.92 6.01
CA ASN A 116 -32.25 2.68 4.85
C ASN A 116 -30.75 3.01 5.09
N ASP A 117 -30.21 2.73 6.28
CA ASP A 117 -28.82 3.02 6.62
C ASP A 117 -27.92 1.83 6.24
N SER A 118 -27.96 1.48 4.95
CA SER A 118 -27.11 0.44 4.37
C SER A 118 -25.72 0.96 4.01
N LEU A 119 -25.52 2.28 4.06
CA LEU A 119 -24.23 2.92 3.86
C LEU A 119 -23.42 2.85 5.15
N LYS A 120 -22.28 2.17 5.11
CA LYS A 120 -21.30 2.20 6.19
C LYS A 120 -20.13 3.07 5.77
N HIS A 121 -19.87 4.11 6.56
CA HIS A 121 -18.70 4.96 6.44
C HIS A 121 -17.53 4.26 7.14
N LEU A 122 -16.65 3.64 6.36
CA LEU A 122 -15.42 3.02 6.86
C LEU A 122 -14.23 3.89 6.48
N THR A 123 -13.24 3.99 7.36
CA THR A 123 -11.93 4.56 7.01
C THR A 123 -10.93 3.43 6.84
N PHE A 124 -10.22 3.42 5.71
CA PHE A 124 -9.12 2.50 5.48
C PHE A 124 -7.78 3.24 5.56
N GLY A 125 -6.78 2.59 6.13
CA GLY A 125 -5.42 3.11 6.24
C GLY A 125 -4.40 2.21 5.56
N LEU A 126 -3.33 2.81 5.05
CA LEU A 126 -2.15 2.12 4.54
C LEU A 126 -0.89 2.76 5.13
N LEU A 127 0.11 1.94 5.42
CA LEU A 127 1.46 2.37 5.77
C LEU A 127 2.42 1.95 4.66
N PHE A 128 3.41 2.80 4.38
CA PHE A 128 4.53 2.46 3.51
C PHE A 128 5.84 3.04 4.06
N PRO A 129 6.96 2.35 3.86
CA PRO A 129 8.25 2.83 4.35
C PRO A 129 8.72 4.04 3.56
N LEU A 130 9.33 4.97 4.28
CA LEU A 130 10.07 6.10 3.75
C LEU A 130 11.39 5.56 3.15
N GLY A 131 11.38 5.40 1.83
CA GLY A 131 12.51 4.90 1.07
C GLY A 131 13.55 5.97 0.72
N HIS A 132 14.39 5.66 -0.28
CA HIS A 132 15.28 6.63 -0.94
C HIS A 132 16.33 7.28 -0.03
N GLY A 133 16.80 6.55 0.99
CA GLY A 133 17.88 7.01 1.86
C GLY A 133 17.43 7.92 3.01
N ILE A 134 16.12 8.07 3.21
CA ILE A 134 15.57 8.77 4.39
C ILE A 134 15.99 8.00 5.65
N THR A 135 16.55 8.72 6.61
CA THR A 135 16.97 8.21 7.90
C THR A 135 16.15 8.82 9.02
N LEU A 136 16.26 8.22 10.22
CA LEU A 136 15.54 8.69 11.39
C LEU A 136 15.95 10.13 11.80
N GLU A 137 17.22 10.49 11.56
CA GLU A 137 17.74 11.83 11.87
C GLU A 137 17.13 12.91 10.97
N ASP A 138 16.76 12.58 9.73
CA ASP A 138 16.08 13.52 8.82
C ASP A 138 14.70 13.93 9.35
N LEU A 139 14.04 13.02 10.07
CA LEU A 139 12.73 13.24 10.70
C LEU A 139 12.84 13.88 12.08
N LYS A 140 14.03 13.97 12.67
CA LYS A 140 14.28 14.49 14.02
C LYS A 140 14.30 16.02 14.07
N CYS A 141 13.26 16.63 13.50
CA CYS A 141 13.17 18.07 13.34
C CYS A 141 11.86 18.66 13.91
N SER A 142 11.10 17.91 14.71
CA SER A 142 9.81 18.36 15.25
C SER A 142 9.92 19.69 15.99
N GLU A 143 10.92 19.83 16.89
CA GLU A 143 11.12 21.04 17.68
C GLU A 143 11.49 22.24 16.79
N LYS A 144 12.36 22.03 15.81
CA LYS A 144 12.78 23.07 14.86
C LYS A 144 11.61 23.52 13.99
N SER A 145 10.80 22.57 13.53
CA SER A 145 9.58 22.83 12.76
C SER A 145 8.55 23.57 13.60
N TRP A 146 8.33 23.16 14.86
CA TRP A 146 7.41 23.82 15.78
C TRP A 146 7.83 25.25 16.12
N LYS A 147 9.13 25.49 16.36
CA LYS A 147 9.67 26.85 16.61
C LYS A 147 9.48 27.82 15.44
N ARG A 148 9.34 27.30 14.22
CA ARG A 148 9.14 28.09 12.99
C ARG A 148 7.70 28.06 12.49
N SER A 149 6.84 27.29 13.13
CA SER A 149 5.45 27.13 12.70
C SER A 149 4.65 28.38 13.00
N ALA A 150 3.87 28.84 12.03
CA ALA A 150 2.86 29.88 12.24
C ALA A 150 1.76 29.47 13.24
N LEU A 151 1.67 28.18 13.56
CA LEU A 151 0.72 27.65 14.54
C LEU A 151 1.24 27.72 15.98
N ASN A 152 2.52 28.00 16.19
CA ASN A 152 3.08 28.10 17.53
C ASN A 152 2.71 29.47 18.15
N PRO A 153 1.92 29.52 19.24
CA PRO A 153 1.46 30.78 19.83
C PRO A 153 2.59 31.64 20.42
N HIS A 154 3.78 31.06 20.60
CA HIS A 154 4.96 31.72 21.15
C HIS A 154 6.00 32.06 20.08
N VAL A 155 5.69 31.93 18.79
CA VAL A 155 6.63 32.26 17.72
C VAL A 155 6.83 33.77 17.62
N LEU A 156 8.09 34.21 17.60
CA LEU A 156 8.43 35.59 17.25
C LEU A 156 8.30 35.75 15.73
N GLU A 157 7.76 36.89 15.28
CA GLU A 157 7.56 37.16 13.86
C GLU A 157 8.87 37.07 13.05
N SER A 158 10.01 37.41 13.67
CA SER A 158 11.34 37.25 13.07
C SER A 158 11.76 35.80 12.81
N ASN A 159 11.09 34.82 13.41
CA ASN A 159 11.37 33.40 13.26
C ASN A 159 10.42 32.70 12.25
N LEU A 160 9.39 33.40 11.78
CA LEU A 160 8.51 32.85 10.76
C LEU A 160 9.25 32.74 9.43
N PRO A 161 9.18 31.58 8.75
CA PRO A 161 9.71 31.48 7.40
C PRO A 161 8.96 32.46 6.49
N HIS A 162 9.66 32.98 5.49
CA HIS A 162 8.98 33.73 4.43
C HIS A 162 7.90 32.85 3.81
N HIS A 163 6.75 33.47 3.50
CA HIS A 163 5.64 32.79 2.87
C HIS A 163 6.10 32.23 1.51
N GLN A 164 6.35 30.92 1.47
CA GLN A 164 6.69 30.23 0.24
C GLN A 164 5.46 30.15 -0.64
N THR A 165 5.65 30.48 -1.90
CA THR A 165 4.67 30.34 -2.97
C THR A 165 5.07 29.18 -3.87
N TRP A 166 4.18 28.77 -4.77
CA TRP A 166 4.52 27.76 -5.78
C TRP A 166 5.71 28.16 -6.66
N ARG A 167 6.05 29.46 -6.73
CA ARG A 167 7.22 29.94 -7.48
C ARG A 167 8.53 29.49 -6.83
N ASP A 168 8.56 29.41 -5.51
CA ASP A 168 9.74 28.92 -4.79
C ASP A 168 10.00 27.44 -5.07
N LEU A 169 8.97 26.67 -5.49
CA LEU A 169 9.14 25.29 -5.93
C LEU A 169 9.91 25.18 -7.26
N ILE A 170 9.86 26.22 -8.10
CA ILE A 170 10.57 26.24 -9.38
C ILE A 170 12.09 26.31 -9.17
N ASP A 171 12.50 26.88 -8.03
CA ASP A 171 13.89 27.14 -7.67
C ASP A 171 14.48 26.08 -6.70
N ILE A 172 13.79 24.94 -6.50
CA ILE A 172 14.28 23.85 -5.63
C ILE A 172 15.60 23.27 -6.18
N HIS A 173 15.73 23.19 -7.50
CA HIS A 173 16.91 22.60 -8.11
C HIS A 173 18.04 23.64 -8.28
N PRO A 174 19.30 23.27 -7.98
CA PRO A 174 20.44 24.18 -8.13
C PRO A 174 20.59 24.58 -9.60
N LYS A 175 21.06 25.82 -9.86
CA LYS A 175 21.25 26.28 -11.24
C LYS A 175 22.22 25.37 -12.01
N PRO A 176 21.95 25.08 -13.31
CA PRO A 176 22.83 24.25 -14.12
C PRO A 176 24.23 24.87 -14.19
N SER A 177 25.27 24.06 -14.03
CA SER A 177 26.68 24.48 -14.14
C SER A 177 27.15 24.68 -15.60
N ASN A 178 26.34 24.25 -16.57
CA ASN A 178 26.63 24.39 -17.98
C ASN A 178 26.44 25.85 -18.44
N ASN A 179 27.15 26.27 -19.50
CA ASN A 179 27.03 27.59 -20.15
C ASN A 179 25.64 27.90 -20.77
N SER A 180 24.62 27.10 -20.43
CA SER A 180 23.24 27.36 -20.79
C SER A 180 22.72 28.55 -19.99
N HIS A 181 22.20 29.55 -20.69
CA HIS A 181 21.47 30.66 -20.05
C HIS A 181 20.09 30.23 -19.52
N LEU A 182 19.62 29.02 -19.83
CA LEU A 182 18.31 28.50 -19.42
C LEU A 182 18.38 27.73 -18.10
N LEU A 183 17.38 27.98 -17.24
CA LEU A 183 17.11 27.21 -16.03
C LEU A 183 16.65 25.79 -16.36
N TRP A 184 16.73 24.88 -15.38
CA TRP A 184 16.38 23.47 -15.59
C TRP A 184 14.96 23.24 -16.12
N HIS A 185 13.97 23.94 -15.55
CA HIS A 185 12.59 23.83 -15.99
C HIS A 185 12.39 24.41 -17.41
N GLU A 186 13.14 25.45 -17.79
CA GLU A 186 13.10 26.02 -19.14
C GLU A 186 13.69 25.05 -20.16
N GLN A 187 14.79 24.38 -19.82
CA GLN A 187 15.38 23.33 -20.64
C GLN A 187 14.40 22.16 -20.83
N PHE A 188 13.75 21.71 -19.74
CA PHE A 188 12.75 20.66 -19.81
C PHE A 188 11.53 21.07 -20.65
N ASN A 189 11.01 22.29 -20.47
CA ASN A 189 9.88 22.80 -21.24
C ASN A 189 10.22 22.93 -22.74
N ALA A 190 11.42 23.43 -23.07
CA ALA A 190 11.90 23.48 -24.44
C ALA A 190 12.01 22.09 -25.06
N TRP A 191 12.55 21.12 -24.30
CA TRP A 191 12.59 19.73 -24.71
C TRP A 191 11.19 19.15 -24.93
N LEU A 192 10.26 19.33 -23.99
CA LEU A 192 8.89 18.82 -24.06
C LEU A 192 8.17 19.38 -25.30
N PHE A 193 8.29 20.68 -25.55
CA PHE A 193 7.70 21.31 -26.73
C PHE A 193 8.25 20.73 -28.04
N LEU A 194 9.58 20.58 -28.15
CA LEU A 194 10.20 19.98 -29.33
C LEU A 194 9.81 18.51 -29.51
N ASN A 195 9.77 17.75 -28.42
CA ASN A 195 9.37 16.35 -28.41
C ASN A 195 7.91 16.22 -28.89
N ASP A 196 6.99 17.00 -28.34
CA ASP A 196 5.58 16.98 -28.73
C ASP A 196 5.38 17.42 -30.18
N LEU A 197 6.10 18.45 -30.64
CA LEU A 197 6.07 18.89 -32.03
C LEU A 197 6.56 17.79 -32.99
N CYS A 198 7.58 17.03 -32.62
CA CYS A 198 8.12 15.93 -33.44
C CYS A 198 7.33 14.62 -33.32
N MET A 199 6.56 14.43 -32.25
CA MET A 199 5.76 13.23 -32.01
C MET A 199 4.32 13.35 -32.51
N HIS A 200 3.76 14.56 -32.44
CA HIS A 200 2.34 14.84 -32.65
C HIS A 200 2.07 15.98 -33.63
N GLY A 201 3.11 16.71 -34.05
CA GLY A 201 2.97 17.81 -35.01
C GLY A 201 2.87 17.34 -36.46
N PRO A 202 2.97 18.28 -37.41
CA PRO A 202 2.99 17.98 -38.85
C PRO A 202 4.11 16.99 -39.23
N GLU A 203 3.87 16.17 -40.26
CA GLU A 203 4.81 15.13 -40.73
C GLU A 203 6.24 15.65 -40.99
N TYR A 204 6.36 16.91 -41.41
CA TYR A 204 7.65 17.58 -41.60
C TYR A 204 8.53 17.51 -40.33
N PHE A 205 7.97 17.59 -39.14
CA PHE A 205 8.75 17.61 -37.90
C PHE A 205 9.16 16.20 -37.42
N HIS A 206 8.49 15.14 -37.88
CA HIS A 206 8.80 13.77 -37.49
C HIS A 206 10.25 13.37 -37.84
N GLN A 207 10.81 13.96 -38.90
CA GLN A 207 12.19 13.70 -39.31
C GLN A 207 13.24 14.11 -38.26
N PHE A 208 12.90 15.01 -37.34
CA PHE A 208 13.82 15.49 -36.29
C PHE A 208 13.75 14.67 -35.00
N LYS A 209 12.87 13.67 -34.92
CA LYS A 209 12.68 12.86 -33.71
C LYS A 209 13.97 12.23 -33.19
N SER A 210 14.83 11.74 -34.08
CA SER A 210 16.13 11.16 -33.70
C SER A 210 17.17 12.18 -33.25
N SER A 211 16.96 13.47 -33.54
CA SER A 211 17.89 14.55 -33.20
C SER A 211 17.61 15.15 -31.82
N ILE A 212 16.45 14.85 -31.21
CA ILE A 212 16.10 15.32 -29.87
C ILE A 212 16.79 14.43 -28.83
N GLN A 213 17.70 15.02 -28.06
CA GLN A 213 18.33 14.35 -26.92
C GLN A 213 17.32 14.24 -25.76
N LEU A 214 17.44 13.18 -24.96
CA LEU A 214 16.67 13.07 -23.73
C LEU A 214 17.07 14.18 -22.75
N PRO A 215 16.13 14.67 -21.91
CA PRO A 215 16.43 15.72 -20.96
C PRO A 215 17.42 15.20 -19.92
N CYS A 216 18.26 16.10 -19.41
CA CYS A 216 19.21 15.74 -18.36
C CYS A 216 18.47 15.35 -17.09
N THR A 217 18.82 14.20 -16.53
CA THR A 217 18.27 13.74 -15.24
C THR A 217 18.91 14.55 -14.11
N ILE A 218 18.10 15.28 -13.34
CA ILE A 218 18.54 16.07 -12.19
C ILE A 218 18.48 15.21 -10.92
N GLU A 219 17.26 14.86 -10.52
CA GLU A 219 16.97 14.04 -9.35
C GLU A 219 15.99 12.95 -9.79
N GLN A 220 16.55 11.78 -10.12
CA GLN A 220 15.72 10.66 -10.56
C GLN A 220 15.00 10.08 -9.36
N ILE A 221 13.66 10.11 -9.37
CA ILE A 221 12.88 9.31 -8.44
C ILE A 221 13.08 7.83 -8.80
N PRO A 222 13.65 7.02 -7.90
CA PRO A 222 13.89 5.61 -8.20
C PRO A 222 12.58 4.86 -8.42
N LEU A 223 12.51 4.09 -9.50
CA LEU A 223 11.38 3.23 -9.79
C LEU A 223 11.52 1.93 -8.98
N ILE A 224 11.12 1.98 -7.72
CA ILE A 224 11.09 0.82 -6.83
C ILE A 224 9.65 0.39 -6.57
N LYS A 225 9.43 -0.92 -6.44
CA LYS A 225 8.14 -1.43 -5.96
C LYS A 225 8.03 -1.10 -4.47
N MET A 226 7.16 -0.16 -4.14
CA MET A 226 6.89 0.21 -2.76
C MET A 226 6.10 -0.92 -2.06
N PRO A 227 6.58 -1.46 -0.92
CA PRO A 227 5.77 -2.34 -0.10
C PRO A 227 4.67 -1.52 0.57
N ILE A 228 3.46 -2.08 0.64
CA ILE A 228 2.27 -1.42 1.21
C ILE A 228 1.72 -2.36 2.29
N PHE A 229 1.45 -1.80 3.46
CA PHE A 229 0.91 -2.51 4.61
C PHE A 229 -0.48 -1.97 4.90
N ALA A 230 -1.49 -2.83 4.84
CA ALA A 230 -2.86 -2.42 5.08
C ALA A 230 -3.17 -2.41 6.58
N ALA A 231 -3.69 -1.29 7.07
CA ALA A 231 -4.28 -1.21 8.40
C ALA A 231 -5.66 -1.87 8.42
N ARG A 232 -6.12 -2.25 9.62
CA ARG A 232 -7.49 -2.68 9.83
C ARG A 232 -8.44 -1.52 9.55
N ALA A 233 -9.57 -1.84 8.93
CA ALA A 233 -10.63 -0.87 8.68
C ALA A 233 -11.15 -0.31 10.01
N MET A 234 -11.41 0.99 10.01
CA MET A 234 -11.92 1.72 11.17
C MET A 234 -13.36 2.14 10.91
N ASP A 235 -14.25 1.92 11.88
CA ASP A 235 -15.62 2.44 11.87
C ASP A 235 -15.61 3.92 12.32
N ILE A 236 -14.97 4.76 11.50
CA ILE A 236 -14.75 6.18 11.74
C ILE A 236 -15.22 6.94 10.50
N ASN A 237 -16.07 7.94 10.72
CA ASN A 237 -16.45 8.90 9.69
C ASN A 237 -15.41 10.04 9.65
N ASN A 238 -14.54 10.04 8.65
CA ASN A 238 -13.49 11.06 8.53
C ASN A 238 -14.00 12.41 7.97
N SER A 239 -15.30 12.54 7.65
CA SER A 239 -15.89 13.79 7.12
C SER A 239 -15.96 14.93 8.15
N THR A 240 -15.41 14.73 9.35
CA THR A 240 -15.38 15.69 10.46
C THR A 240 -13.97 15.81 10.99
N VAL A 241 -13.60 16.96 11.56
CA VAL A 241 -12.27 17.15 12.18
C VAL A 241 -12.00 16.12 13.28
N SER A 242 -12.97 15.87 14.16
CA SER A 242 -12.84 14.87 15.21
C SER A 242 -12.70 13.45 14.64
N GLY A 243 -13.39 13.15 13.54
CA GLY A 243 -13.23 11.90 12.79
C GLY A 243 -11.82 11.72 12.23
N ASN A 244 -11.28 12.77 11.59
CA ASN A 244 -9.89 12.76 11.10
C ASN A 244 -8.88 12.57 12.24
N ILE A 245 -9.02 13.29 13.36
CA ILE A 245 -8.15 13.13 14.54
C ILE A 245 -8.20 11.67 15.02
N ARG A 246 -9.41 11.11 15.15
CA ARG A 246 -9.59 9.74 15.62
C ARG A 246 -9.00 8.71 14.66
N ALA A 247 -9.15 8.92 13.35
CA ALA A 247 -8.55 8.06 12.33
C ALA A 247 -7.02 8.07 12.43
N VAL A 248 -6.41 9.24 12.62
CA VAL A 248 -4.96 9.35 12.80
C VAL A 248 -4.50 8.66 14.09
N ILE A 249 -5.19 8.86 15.22
CA ILE A 249 -4.85 8.22 16.49
C ILE A 249 -4.92 6.70 16.37
N ASP A 250 -6.01 6.16 15.83
CA ASP A 250 -6.20 4.71 15.68
C ASP A 250 -5.16 4.12 14.71
N LEU A 251 -4.84 4.84 13.64
CA LEU A 251 -3.83 4.40 12.68
C LEU A 251 -2.41 4.39 13.27
N LEU A 252 -2.07 5.37 14.12
CA LEU A 252 -0.82 5.38 14.88
C LEU A 252 -0.76 4.23 15.89
N GLU A 253 -1.86 3.97 16.60
CA GLU A 253 -1.97 2.84 17.54
C GLU A 253 -1.78 1.50 16.83
N GLN A 254 -2.42 1.31 15.67
CA GLN A 254 -2.18 0.14 14.83
C GLN A 254 -0.72 0.04 14.39
N GLY A 255 -0.07 1.19 14.12
CA GLY A 255 1.37 1.34 13.89
C GLY A 255 2.27 1.07 15.10
N GLY A 256 1.71 0.72 16.26
CA GLY A 256 2.46 0.49 17.49
C GLY A 256 2.99 1.77 18.14
N ILE A 257 2.42 2.93 17.80
CA ILE A 257 2.73 4.24 18.37
C ILE A 257 1.57 4.65 19.29
N THR A 258 1.79 4.55 20.59
CA THR A 258 0.80 4.92 21.62
C THR A 258 1.30 6.09 22.48
N ASP A 259 0.39 6.91 23.00
CA ASP A 259 0.73 8.00 23.92
C ASP A 259 1.20 7.46 25.27
N CYS A 260 2.46 7.78 25.63
CA CYS A 260 3.08 7.41 26.90
C CYS A 260 2.32 7.95 28.12
N SER A 261 1.47 8.97 27.98
CA SER A 261 0.75 9.58 29.10
C SER A 261 -0.39 8.69 29.65
N THR A 262 -0.87 7.73 28.85
CA THR A 262 -2.10 6.97 29.16
C THR A 262 -1.86 5.60 29.81
N THR A 263 -0.65 5.06 29.76
CA THR A 263 -0.32 3.74 30.31
C THR A 263 0.56 3.88 31.55
N LEU A 264 -0.07 3.89 32.72
CA LEU A 264 0.63 3.88 34.02
C LEU A 264 1.24 2.51 34.35
N ASP A 265 0.88 1.46 33.62
CA ASP A 265 1.32 0.10 33.87
C ASP A 265 2.02 -0.51 32.64
N SER A 266 3.26 -0.98 32.87
CA SER A 266 4.07 -1.91 32.05
C SER A 266 4.61 -1.43 30.69
N GLU A 267 5.95 -1.47 30.58
CA GLU A 267 6.80 -1.86 29.42
C GLU A 267 6.17 -1.83 28.01
N SER A 268 5.49 -0.74 27.63
CA SER A 268 5.09 -0.54 26.24
C SER A 268 6.34 -0.16 25.44
N ASP A 269 6.76 -1.03 24.51
CA ASP A 269 7.83 -0.82 23.52
C ASP A 269 7.50 0.31 22.51
N SER A 270 6.56 1.21 22.82
CA SER A 270 6.18 2.34 21.97
C SER A 270 7.33 3.36 21.92
N PRO A 271 7.83 3.71 20.72
CA PRO A 271 8.87 4.71 20.59
C PRO A 271 8.35 6.10 20.95
N ASN A 272 9.20 6.90 21.60
CA ASN A 272 8.90 8.30 21.87
C ASN A 272 8.99 9.11 20.56
N ILE A 273 7.85 9.57 20.06
CA ILE A 273 7.75 10.35 18.82
C ILE A 273 7.96 11.86 18.99
N SER A 274 8.11 12.37 20.23
CA SER A 274 8.11 13.83 20.49
C SER A 274 9.16 14.63 19.72
N SER A 275 10.32 14.03 19.44
CA SER A 275 11.40 14.65 18.65
C SER A 275 11.28 14.47 17.14
N TYR A 276 10.34 13.65 16.67
CA TYR A 276 10.23 13.22 15.28
C TYR A 276 8.98 13.79 14.61
N VAL A 277 9.08 14.03 13.30
CA VAL A 277 7.94 14.35 12.44
C VAL A 277 7.35 13.05 11.91
N VAL A 278 6.06 12.85 12.11
CA VAL A 278 5.30 11.75 11.52
C VAL A 278 4.54 12.26 10.30
N LEU A 279 4.69 11.57 9.18
CA LEU A 279 4.04 11.94 7.93
C LEU A 279 2.70 11.22 7.79
N VAL A 280 1.64 12.00 7.69
CA VAL A 280 0.28 11.51 7.53
C VAL A 280 -0.37 12.20 6.34
N HIS A 281 -0.97 11.40 5.48
CA HIS A 281 -1.68 11.81 4.28
C HIS A 281 -3.12 11.32 4.36
N GLY A 282 -4.06 12.10 3.86
CA GLY A 282 -5.45 11.68 3.76
C GLY A 282 -6.31 12.84 3.28
N ASP A 283 -7.61 12.61 3.25
CA ASP A 283 -8.58 13.68 3.00
C ASP A 283 -8.70 14.58 4.24
N LEU A 284 -7.70 15.45 4.41
CA LEU A 284 -7.69 16.53 5.40
C LEU A 284 -8.62 17.69 4.97
N GLY A 285 -9.62 17.39 4.13
CA GLY A 285 -10.46 18.28 3.33
C GLY A 285 -11.27 19.35 4.08
N THR A 286 -11.02 19.55 5.37
CA THR A 286 -11.57 20.69 6.11
C THR A 286 -10.66 21.91 6.06
N GLY A 287 -9.36 21.78 5.72
CA GLY A 287 -8.39 22.87 5.93
C GLY A 287 -8.28 23.30 7.40
N GLU A 288 -8.93 22.54 8.29
CA GLU A 288 -8.94 22.73 9.74
C GLU A 288 -7.90 21.81 10.36
N ARG A 289 -7.36 22.29 11.47
CA ARG A 289 -6.12 21.81 12.09
C ARG A 289 -6.39 20.51 12.86
N LEU A 290 -5.54 19.50 12.67
CA LEU A 290 -5.47 18.31 13.52
C LEU A 290 -4.52 18.53 14.69
#